data_AF-A0A941N4X0-F1
#
_entry.id   AF-A0A941N4X0-F1
#
_cell.length_a   1.000
_cell.length_b   1.000
_cell.length_c   1.000
_cell.angle_alpha   90.00
_cell.angle_beta   90.00
_cell.angle_gamma   90.00
#
_symmetry.space_group_name_H-M   'P 1'
#
loop_
_entity.id
_entity.type
_entity.pdbx_description
1 polymer ?
#
loop_
_entity_poly.entity_id
_entity_poly.type
_entity_poly.pdbx_seq_one_letter_code
_entity_poly.pdbx_strand_id
1 'polypeptide(L)'
;MDARYSRERLMEEARLKFERDQIWRLKAAKDEGRDEGWAEGWAEGIQLGELAGQIHVLQRVLGLSESTMSDLAALDIAQLTKLAAELQAQLKNRG
;
A
#
# COMPACT_ATOMS: atom_id res chain seq x y z
N MET A 1 6.18 -58.35 6.47
CA MET A 1 6.65 -56.95 6.58
C MET A 1 6.67 -56.60 8.06
N ASP A 2 7.81 -56.12 8.58
CA ASP A 2 8.00 -55.82 10.00
C ASP A 2 7.32 -54.48 10.37
N ALA A 3 6.51 -54.46 11.43
CA ALA A 3 5.74 -53.30 11.86
C ALA A 3 6.64 -52.10 12.26
N ARG A 4 7.89 -52.35 12.65
CA ARG A 4 8.89 -51.31 12.96
C ARG A 4 9.31 -50.50 11.73
N TYR A 5 9.51 -51.15 10.59
CA TYR A 5 9.83 -50.51 9.31
C TYR A 5 8.69 -49.59 8.82
N SER A 6 7.45 -49.96 9.13
CA SER A 6 6.27 -49.16 8.77
C SER A 6 6.15 -47.90 9.64
N ARG A 7 6.48 -47.98 10.93
CA ARG A 7 6.43 -46.83 11.86
C ARG A 7 7.53 -45.80 11.58
N GLU A 8 8.75 -46.25 11.29
CA GLU A 8 9.88 -45.36 10.98
C GLU A 8 9.61 -44.56 9.70
N ARG A 9 9.09 -45.22 8.67
CA ARG A 9 8.63 -44.54 7.44
C ARG A 9 7.53 -43.51 7.68
N LEU A 10 6.53 -43.82 8.51
CA LEU A 10 5.46 -42.88 8.85
C LEU A 10 5.99 -41.65 9.60
N MET A 11 6.97 -41.84 10.50
CA MET A 11 7.60 -40.73 11.22
C MET A 11 8.41 -39.83 10.28
N GLU A 12 9.13 -40.43 9.33
CA GLU A 12 9.88 -39.68 8.33
C GLU A 12 8.95 -38.91 7.39
N GLU A 13 7.89 -39.55 6.89
CA GLU A 13 6.88 -38.90 6.06
C GLU A 13 6.17 -37.75 6.80
N ALA A 14 5.89 -37.91 8.10
CA ALA A 14 5.30 -36.87 8.94
C ALA A 14 6.26 -35.69 9.15
N ARG A 15 7.55 -35.97 9.37
CA ARG A 15 8.59 -34.93 9.49
C ARG A 15 8.74 -34.14 8.20
N LEU A 16 8.88 -34.83 7.07
CA LEU A 16 9.01 -34.19 5.76
C LEU A 16 7.77 -33.35 5.42
N LYS A 17 6.58 -33.83 5.77
CA LYS A 17 5.34 -33.05 5.63
C LYS A 17 5.38 -31.79 6.50
N PHE A 18 5.77 -31.90 7.76
CA PHE A 18 5.88 -30.75 8.66
C PHE A 18 6.87 -29.72 8.13
N GLU A 19 8.07 -30.13 7.72
CA GLU A 19 9.08 -29.23 7.13
C GLU A 19 8.55 -28.53 5.88
N ARG A 20 7.85 -29.27 5.01
CA ARG A 20 7.20 -28.70 3.82
C ARG A 20 6.12 -27.68 4.19
N ASP A 21 5.28 -27.99 5.17
CA ASP A 21 4.22 -27.09 5.63
C ASP A 21 4.81 -25.80 6.25
N GLN A 22 5.93 -25.90 7.00
CA GLN A 22 6.64 -24.72 7.50
C GLN A 22 7.19 -23.86 6.36
N ILE A 23 7.82 -24.49 5.36
CA ILE A 23 8.35 -23.78 4.18
C ILE A 23 7.21 -23.09 3.43
N TRP A 24 6.08 -23.77 3.24
CA TRP A 24 4.91 -23.19 2.60
C TRP A 24 4.35 -21.99 3.36
N ARG A 25 4.24 -22.07 4.69
CA ARG A 25 3.77 -20.95 5.51
C ARG A 25 4.70 -19.75 5.42
N LEU A 26 6.00 -19.97 5.49
CA LEU A 26 6.99 -18.89 5.37
C LEU A 26 6.95 -18.25 3.99
N LYS A 27 6.75 -19.05 2.94
CA LYS A 27 6.61 -18.52 1.58
C LYS A 27 5.32 -17.73 1.43
N ALA A 28 4.18 -18.28 1.88
CA ALA A 28 2.89 -17.61 1.82
C ALA A 28 2.92 -16.27 2.55
N ALA A 29 3.49 -16.21 3.76
CA ALA A 29 3.60 -14.96 4.52
C ALA A 29 4.48 -13.90 3.81
N LYS A 30 5.53 -14.32 3.10
CA LYS A 30 6.36 -13.40 2.30
C LYS A 30 5.65 -12.90 1.05
N ASP A 31 4.93 -13.79 0.37
CA ASP A 31 4.18 -13.45 -0.83
C ASP A 31 3.03 -12.49 -0.45
N GLU A 32 2.29 -12.78 0.62
CA GLU A 32 1.21 -11.93 1.17
C GLU A 32 1.74 -10.55 1.58
N GLY A 33 2.81 -10.48 2.38
CA GLY A 33 3.37 -9.19 2.78
C GLY A 33 3.93 -8.37 1.61
N ARG A 34 4.37 -9.03 0.53
CA ARG A 34 4.72 -8.34 -0.71
C ARG A 34 3.47 -7.78 -1.37
N ASP A 35 2.47 -8.61 -1.60
CA ASP A 35 1.24 -8.21 -2.30
C ASP A 35 0.51 -7.08 -1.56
N GLU A 36 0.42 -7.16 -0.23
CA GLU A 36 -0.13 -6.10 0.63
C GLU A 36 0.66 -4.79 0.47
N GLY A 37 2.00 -4.83 0.56
CA GLY A 37 2.82 -3.63 0.40
C GLY A 37 2.71 -2.99 -0.99
N TRP A 38 2.55 -3.80 -2.05
CA TRP A 38 2.29 -3.29 -3.40
C TRP A 38 0.90 -2.64 -3.50
N ALA A 39 -0.12 -3.27 -2.91
CA ALA A 39 -1.48 -2.76 -2.93
C ALA A 39 -1.60 -1.44 -2.15
N GLU A 40 -1.02 -1.37 -0.94
CA GLU A 40 -0.99 -0.17 -0.10
C GLU A 40 -0.25 0.97 -0.80
N GLY A 41 0.97 0.72 -1.30
CA GLY A 41 1.75 1.74 -1.99
C GLY A 41 1.07 2.26 -3.27
N TRP A 42 0.38 1.39 -4.00
CA TRP A 42 -0.40 1.79 -5.17
C TRP A 42 -1.61 2.65 -4.79
N ALA A 43 -2.35 2.26 -3.75
CA ALA A 43 -3.50 3.01 -3.26
C ALA A 43 -3.09 4.40 -2.74
N GLU A 44 -2.03 4.48 -1.94
CA GLU A 44 -1.47 5.76 -1.46
C GLU A 44 -1.01 6.64 -2.63
N GLY A 45 -0.31 6.05 -3.61
CA GLY A 45 0.15 6.76 -4.80
C GLY A 45 -0.98 7.37 -5.62
N ILE A 46 -2.07 6.63 -5.82
CA ILE A 46 -3.29 7.15 -6.49
C ILE A 46 -3.86 8.33 -5.70
N GLN A 47 -4.05 8.17 -4.39
CA GLN A 47 -4.66 9.19 -3.55
C GLN A 47 -3.83 10.48 -3.51
N LEU A 48 -2.51 10.38 -3.40
CA LEU A 48 -1.59 11.51 -3.50
C LEU A 48 -1.71 12.22 -4.85
N GLY A 49 -1.75 11.45 -5.95
CA GLY A 49 -1.89 11.98 -7.30
C GLY A 49 -3.20 12.73 -7.52
N GLU A 50 -4.32 12.18 -7.03
CA GLU A 50 -5.64 12.82 -7.11
C GLU A 50 -5.68 14.15 -6.35
N LEU A 51 -5.16 14.17 -5.12
CA LEU A 51 -5.09 15.40 -4.32
C LEU A 51 -4.19 16.45 -4.96
N ALA A 52 -3.02 16.05 -5.47
CA ALA A 52 -2.12 16.97 -6.15
C ALA A 52 -2.76 17.59 -7.40
N GLY A 53 -3.43 16.77 -8.22
CA GLY A 53 -4.19 17.25 -9.37
C GLY A 53 -5.34 18.19 -8.99
N GLN A 54 -6.06 17.89 -7.92
CA GLN A 54 -7.11 18.76 -7.39
C GLN A 54 -6.54 20.12 -6.94
N ILE A 55 -5.43 20.13 -6.21
CA ILE A 55 -4.76 21.36 -5.76
C ILE A 55 -4.34 22.21 -6.95
N HIS A 56 -3.74 21.62 -7.98
CA HIS A 56 -3.37 22.33 -9.22
C HIS A 56 -4.55 23.00 -9.90
N VAL A 57 -5.66 22.27 -10.05
CA VAL A 57 -6.88 22.82 -10.63
C VAL A 57 -7.40 24.00 -9.80
N LEU A 58 -7.43 23.87 -8.47
CA LEU A 58 -7.89 24.93 -7.58
C LEU A 58 -6.98 26.16 -7.64
N GLN A 59 -5.66 25.97 -7.64
CA GLN A 59 -4.68 27.06 -7.79
C GLN A 59 -4.89 27.81 -9.10
N ARG A 60 -5.05 27.09 -10.22
CA ARG A 60 -5.31 27.68 -11.53
C ARG A 60 -6.60 28.49 -11.56
N VAL A 61 -7.70 27.96 -11.01
CA VAL A 61 -8.99 28.67 -10.97
C VAL A 61 -8.92 29.91 -10.06
N LEU A 62 -8.13 29.86 -8.98
CA LEU A 62 -7.92 31.01 -8.10
C LEU A 62 -6.93 32.05 -8.66
N GLY A 63 -6.22 31.73 -9.74
CA GLY A 63 -5.15 32.56 -10.29
C GLY A 63 -3.89 32.60 -9.40
N LEU A 64 -3.67 31.54 -8.60
CA LEU A 64 -2.46 31.36 -7.81
C LEU A 64 -1.38 30.68 -8.65
N SER A 65 -0.12 30.90 -8.31
CA SER A 65 0.98 30.12 -8.87
C SER A 65 0.81 28.65 -8.51
N GLU A 66 0.91 27.77 -9.51
CA GLU A 66 0.80 26.32 -9.32
C GLU A 66 2.02 25.80 -8.55
N SER A 67 1.79 24.99 -7.51
CA SER A 67 2.86 24.31 -6.78
C SER A 67 3.59 23.34 -7.69
N THR A 68 4.87 23.07 -7.45
CA THR A 68 5.53 22.00 -8.21
C THR A 68 5.07 20.63 -7.72
N MET A 69 5.20 19.61 -8.57
CA MET A 69 4.92 18.23 -8.14
C MET A 69 5.83 17.78 -7.00
N SER A 70 7.07 18.28 -6.96
CA SER A 70 7.99 17.98 -5.86
C SER A 70 7.51 18.57 -4.53
N ASP A 71 6.96 19.78 -4.55
CA ASP A 71 6.45 20.42 -3.32
C ASP A 71 5.23 19.67 -2.78
N LEU A 72 4.34 19.23 -3.68
CA LEU A 72 3.15 18.46 -3.29
C LEU A 72 3.49 17.03 -2.86
N ALA A 73 4.49 16.39 -3.48
CA ALA A 73 4.96 15.06 -3.10
C ALA A 73 5.69 15.04 -1.74
N ALA A 74 6.19 16.19 -1.27
CA ALA A 74 6.78 16.31 0.05
C ALA A 74 5.73 16.40 1.18
N LEU A 75 4.45 16.57 0.84
CA LEU A 75 3.35 16.64 1.78
C LEU A 75 2.69 15.28 1.95
N ASP A 76 2.26 14.98 3.17
CA ASP A 76 1.43 13.82 3.44
C ASP A 76 -0.03 14.05 2.98
N ILE A 77 -0.81 12.97 2.97
CA ILE A 77 -2.23 12.98 2.58
C ILE A 77 -3.05 13.99 3.39
N ALA A 78 -2.79 14.11 4.70
CA ALA A 78 -3.55 15.00 5.58
C ALA A 78 -3.25 16.46 5.26
N GLN A 79 -1.99 16.79 5.01
CA GLN A 79 -1.53 18.10 4.59
C GLN A 79 -2.09 18.51 3.23
N LEU A 80 -2.06 17.60 2.25
CA LEU A 80 -2.65 17.84 0.93
C LEU A 80 -4.17 18.02 1.00
N THR A 81 -4.86 17.20 1.80
CA THR A 81 -6.31 17.31 2.01
C THR A 81 -6.66 18.66 2.64
N LYS A 82 -5.90 19.10 3.65
CA LYS A 82 -6.08 20.40 4.29
C LYS A 82 -5.87 21.54 3.29
N LEU A 83 -4.80 21.49 2.49
CA LEU A 83 -4.51 22.49 1.46
C LEU A 83 -5.63 22.56 0.41
N ALA A 84 -6.12 21.42 -0.07
CA ALA A 84 -7.24 21.38 -1.00
C ALA A 84 -8.50 22.01 -0.39
N ALA A 85 -8.80 21.72 0.88
CA ALA A 85 -9.95 22.30 1.58
C ALA A 85 -9.82 23.83 1.76
N GLU A 86 -8.63 24.33 2.09
CA GLU A 86 -8.35 25.76 2.20
C GLU A 86 -8.56 26.48 0.87
N LEU A 87 -8.03 25.92 -0.23
CA LEU A 87 -8.22 26.46 -1.57
C LEU A 87 -9.69 26.44 -2.02
N GLN A 88 -10.42 25.36 -1.73
CA GLN A 88 -11.86 25.29 -1.98
C GLN A 88 -12.64 26.36 -1.21
N ALA A 89 -12.29 26.60 0.06
CA ALA A 89 -12.93 27.63 0.87
C ALA A 89 -12.67 29.03 0.30
N GLN A 90 -11.45 29.31 -0.17
CA GLN A 90 -11.12 30.56 -0.85
C GLN A 90 -11.94 30.76 -2.12
N LEU A 91 -12.14 29.69 -2.91
CA LEU A 91 -12.95 29.76 -4.12
C LEU A 91 -14.42 30.07 -3.81
N LYS A 92 -14.98 29.42 -2.78
CA LYS A 92 -16.35 29.69 -2.32
C LYS A 92 -16.54 31.12 -1.83
N ASN A 93 -15.53 31.70 -1.18
CA ASN A 93 -15.60 33.09 -0.70
C ASN A 93 -15.46 34.14 -1.82
N ARG A 94 -15.08 33.74 -3.04
CA ARG A 94 -14.99 34.63 -4.21
C ARG A 94 -16.27 34.70 -5.04
N GLY A 95 -17.14 33.70 -4.93
CA GLY A 95 -18.45 33.67 -5.58
C GLY A 95 -19.51 34.32 -4.70
#